data_AF-A0A535MBW7-F1
#
_entry.id   AF-A0A535MBW7-F1
#
_cell.length_a   1.000
_cell.length_b   1.000
_cell.length_c   1.000
_cell.angle_alpha   90.00
_cell.angle_beta   90.00
_cell.angle_gamma   90.00
#
_symmetry.space_group_name_H-M   'P 1'
#
loop_
_entity.id
_entity.type
_entity.pdbx_description
1 polymer ?
#
loop_
_entity_poly.entity_id
_entity_poly.type
_entity_poly.pdbx_seq_one_letter_code
_entity_poly.pdbx_strand_id
1 'polypeptide(L)'
;MRRHPGGIDQHLGVGIPGATHLGCTRCHDVPLLLIVDYLDRFNQESGLLLYGVGWSAVKPKRQSARTRRPGSGRYGSEQRMSQAWQTPVVPDPPPPPMPVPPARPSRAGLLIVPVVLLLVLATLGGGYAYASNAFSQGQSLENQHQYASALAQYQTADTIAGNAVGRLILSDLAQRSELGLARTHFEFGQDLSQLGKFDQAEPQFDAAVTSSFADWQAKANAGLAAMFLAWGDSLAQQKNYDTAISQYRRVADYDPAGLLKAKTAAAMATTYAAYAASYATKPDYPNAIIWYQNLIKEFPDSPEAKLALTDTLPHTYYLAGLYYVTQKLYDQARDAMGKTVKDYPKSTWAAKAAAALATPQPLTGELMDGNSNPIPNRPLRISTHWRIVAPNTYDDSGGQIYSTTTDAHGNFSLILPPGQHYLVTWWDPARNNWVTTFVGESAPVNQINIDPLQPAHANVVTA
;
A
#
# COMPACT_ATOMS: atom_id res chain seq x y z
N MET A 1 -50.99 67.77 25.58
CA MET A 1 -50.36 68.47 24.44
C MET A 1 -49.43 67.50 23.72
N ARG A 2 -49.68 67.32 22.41
CA ARG A 2 -48.78 66.91 21.31
C ARG A 2 -47.76 65.75 21.47
N ARG A 3 -48.03 64.73 20.64
CA ARG A 3 -47.15 63.99 19.69
C ARG A 3 -46.29 62.80 20.19
N HIS A 4 -46.77 61.61 19.83
CA HIS A 4 -46.00 60.50 19.23
C HIS A 4 -45.40 60.92 17.87
N PRO A 5 -44.34 60.26 17.30
CA PRO A 5 -44.20 58.79 17.05
C PRO A 5 -42.78 58.24 17.35
N GLY A 6 -42.40 56.97 17.25
CA GLY A 6 -43.01 55.71 16.77
C GLY A 6 -41.91 54.63 16.62
N GLY A 7 -42.33 53.36 16.45
CA GLY A 7 -41.51 52.18 16.09
C GLY A 7 -41.29 51.20 17.25
N ILE A 8 -42.06 50.12 17.51
CA ILE A 8 -42.67 49.02 16.68
C ILE A 8 -41.57 48.15 16.05
N ASP A 9 -41.52 46.82 16.12
CA ASP A 9 -42.14 45.74 16.93
C ASP A 9 -41.40 44.44 16.55
N GLN A 10 -41.67 43.38 17.34
CA GLN A 10 -41.80 41.95 16.99
C GLN A 10 -40.96 41.07 17.93
N HIS A 11 -41.52 40.47 19.00
CA HIS A 11 -42.47 39.33 19.07
C HIS A 11 -41.90 38.06 18.39
N LEU A 12 -42.02 36.84 18.90
CA LEU A 12 -42.59 36.21 20.11
C LEU A 12 -42.08 34.76 20.05
N GLY A 13 -41.55 34.19 21.14
CA GLY A 13 -41.23 32.77 21.25
C GLY A 13 -42.19 32.07 22.21
N VAL A 14 -43.06 31.21 21.68
CA VAL A 14 -44.00 30.34 22.41
C VAL A 14 -43.37 28.95 22.56
N GLY A 15 -43.60 28.30 23.71
CA GLY A 15 -42.93 27.07 24.15
C GLY A 15 -43.57 25.71 23.80
N ILE A 16 -42.75 24.66 24.01
CA ILE A 16 -42.93 23.32 24.65
C ILE A 16 -44.31 22.61 24.45
N PRO A 17 -44.42 21.28 24.11
CA PRO A 17 -43.77 20.12 24.75
C PRO A 17 -43.42 18.89 23.88
N GLY A 18 -42.73 17.92 24.50
CA GLY A 18 -42.30 16.65 23.89
C GLY A 18 -43.34 15.52 23.86
N ALA A 19 -42.96 14.39 23.26
CA ALA A 19 -43.57 13.08 23.45
C ALA A 19 -42.66 11.94 22.92
N THR A 20 -42.96 10.77 23.45
CA THR A 20 -42.32 9.44 23.46
C THR A 20 -42.38 8.58 22.19
N HIS A 21 -41.47 7.59 22.14
CA HIS A 21 -41.53 6.24 21.54
C HIS A 21 -42.12 5.99 20.13
N LEU A 22 -41.33 5.34 19.25
CA LEU A 22 -41.65 4.07 18.56
C LEU A 22 -40.48 3.66 17.63
N GLY A 23 -40.21 2.36 17.56
CA GLY A 23 -39.20 1.79 16.66
C GLY A 23 -39.71 1.59 15.24
N CYS A 24 -38.78 1.43 14.29
CA CYS A 24 -39.04 0.68 13.07
C CYS A 24 -37.75 0.15 12.43
N THR A 25 -37.85 -1.11 12.04
CA THR A 25 -36.96 -1.94 11.23
C THR A 25 -36.86 -1.46 9.77
N ARG A 26 -35.67 -1.62 9.19
CA ARG A 26 -35.31 -1.82 7.75
C ARG A 26 -36.03 -0.95 6.70
N CYS A 27 -35.23 -0.21 5.91
CA CYS A 27 -35.16 -0.35 4.45
C CYS A 27 -34.04 0.51 3.81
N HIS A 28 -33.22 -0.17 2.99
CA HIS A 28 -32.59 0.20 1.71
C HIS A 28 -31.70 1.45 1.50
N ASP A 29 -30.47 1.13 1.04
CA ASP A 29 -29.77 1.61 -0.16
C ASP A 29 -29.70 3.12 -0.48
N VAL A 30 -28.48 3.68 -0.34
CA VAL A 30 -27.98 4.83 -1.13
C VAL A 30 -26.47 4.60 -1.42
N PRO A 31 -25.96 4.91 -2.63
CA PRO A 31 -24.76 4.27 -3.19
C PRO A 31 -23.43 5.02 -2.96
N LEU A 32 -22.35 4.26 -3.20
CA LEU A 32 -20.99 4.74 -3.44
C LEU A 32 -20.94 5.84 -4.49
N LEU A 33 -20.45 7.02 -4.11
CA LEU A 33 -19.66 7.94 -4.94
C LEU A 33 -19.36 9.17 -4.07
N LEU A 34 -18.13 9.29 -3.56
CA LEU A 34 -17.43 10.52 -3.12
C LEU A 34 -16.28 10.20 -2.12
N ILE A 35 -15.38 9.26 -2.43
CA ILE A 35 -14.06 9.19 -1.75
C ILE A 35 -13.02 8.68 -2.76
N VAL A 36 -12.65 9.53 -3.73
CA VAL A 36 -11.46 9.32 -4.58
C VAL A 36 -10.51 10.52 -4.54
N ASP A 37 -10.93 11.68 -4.02
CA ASP A 37 -10.12 12.92 -4.11
C ASP A 37 -9.20 13.24 -2.92
N TYR A 38 -9.08 12.36 -1.91
CA TYR A 38 -8.30 12.69 -0.70
C TYR A 38 -6.94 11.97 -0.57
N LEU A 39 -6.60 11.04 -1.47
CA LEU A 39 -5.34 10.28 -1.38
C LEU A 39 -4.23 10.72 -2.34
N ASP A 40 -4.51 11.62 -3.29
CA ASP A 40 -3.52 12.05 -4.29
C ASP A 40 -2.74 13.31 -3.86
N ARG A 41 -3.17 14.01 -2.81
CA ARG A 41 -2.55 15.28 -2.37
C ARG A 41 -1.46 15.14 -1.30
N PHE A 42 -1.28 13.96 -0.70
CA PHE A 42 -0.27 13.78 0.37
C PHE A 42 1.09 13.27 -0.14
N ASN A 43 1.19 12.84 -1.41
CA ASN A 43 2.40 12.20 -1.94
C ASN A 43 3.34 13.15 -2.72
N GLN A 44 3.07 14.47 -2.74
CA GLN A 44 3.88 15.45 -3.48
C GLN A 44 4.68 16.46 -2.64
N GLU A 45 4.56 16.49 -1.31
CA GLU A 45 5.23 17.52 -0.48
C GLU A 45 6.43 17.08 0.37
N SER A 46 6.90 15.83 0.26
CA SER A 46 8.07 15.37 1.03
C SER A 46 9.35 15.40 0.18
N GLY A 47 9.73 16.60 -0.27
CA GLY A 47 11.02 16.85 -0.91
C GLY A 47 12.14 17.09 0.10
N LEU A 48 13.19 16.28 -0.01
CA LEU A 48 14.59 16.51 0.38
C LEU A 48 14.93 17.02 1.80
N LEU A 49 15.72 16.23 2.53
CA LEU A 49 16.99 16.74 3.08
C LEU A 49 18.04 15.60 3.15
N LEU A 50 19.25 15.98 2.75
CA LEU A 50 20.45 15.17 2.51
C LEU A 50 21.03 14.54 3.79
N TYR A 51 21.57 13.32 3.71
CA TYR A 51 22.83 12.96 4.38
C TYR A 51 23.61 11.92 3.56
N GLY A 52 24.89 12.23 3.35
CA GLY A 52 25.77 11.61 2.36
C GLY A 52 26.35 10.26 2.75
N VAL A 53 26.57 9.47 1.71
CA VAL A 53 27.31 8.20 1.71
C VAL A 53 28.78 8.50 1.42
N GLY A 54 29.68 8.15 2.34
CA GLY A 54 31.12 8.10 2.08
C GLY A 54 31.53 6.66 1.79
N TRP A 55 31.83 6.35 0.52
CA TRP A 55 32.47 5.09 0.12
C TRP A 55 33.76 5.37 -0.63
N SER A 56 34.84 4.75 -0.13
CA SER A 56 36.21 4.88 -0.60
C SER A 56 36.41 4.24 -1.97
N ALA A 57 37.21 4.94 -2.78
CA ALA A 57 37.54 4.64 -4.16
C ALA A 57 38.39 3.36 -4.32
N VAL A 58 38.02 2.53 -5.29
CA VAL A 58 38.90 1.55 -5.94
C VAL A 58 38.99 1.89 -7.42
N LYS A 59 40.18 2.31 -7.86
CA LYS A 59 40.52 2.53 -9.28
C LYS A 59 40.62 1.20 -10.03
N PRO A 60 40.36 1.20 -11.34
CA PRO A 60 41.30 0.54 -12.24
C PRO A 60 41.76 1.38 -13.43
N LYS A 61 42.92 0.96 -13.90
CA LYS A 61 43.81 1.52 -14.92
C LYS A 61 43.12 1.68 -16.29
N ARG A 62 43.34 2.83 -16.94
CA ARG A 62 43.19 2.98 -18.40
C ARG A 62 44.49 2.58 -19.09
N GLN A 63 44.43 1.56 -19.93
CA GLN A 63 45.38 1.33 -21.02
C GLN A 63 44.76 1.82 -22.35
N SER A 64 45.63 2.42 -23.14
CA SER A 64 45.45 3.04 -24.45
C SER A 64 45.27 2.03 -25.59
N ALA A 65 44.41 2.36 -26.58
CA ALA A 65 44.64 1.97 -27.98
C ALA A 65 43.80 2.80 -28.97
N ARG A 66 44.49 3.34 -29.98
CA ARG A 66 43.98 3.90 -31.26
C ARG A 66 43.24 2.84 -32.08
N THR A 67 42.24 3.25 -32.87
CA THR A 67 41.89 2.73 -34.22
C THR A 67 40.80 3.65 -34.82
N ARG A 68 41.08 4.46 -35.86
CA ARG A 68 40.90 4.24 -37.31
C ARG A 68 39.49 3.82 -37.78
N ARG A 69 38.84 4.73 -38.53
CA ARG A 69 37.70 4.52 -39.48
C ARG A 69 38.06 3.51 -40.59
N PRO A 70 37.08 2.77 -41.14
CA PRO A 70 36.35 3.18 -42.37
C PRO A 70 34.83 2.87 -42.27
N GLY A 71 33.91 3.62 -42.89
CA GLY A 71 33.59 3.57 -44.32
C GLY A 71 32.30 2.77 -44.55
N SER A 72 31.14 3.41 -44.37
CA SER A 72 29.82 2.80 -44.62
C SER A 72 29.24 3.30 -45.94
N GLY A 73 28.92 2.37 -46.82
CA GLY A 73 28.03 2.58 -47.95
C GLY A 73 26.83 1.64 -47.81
N ARG A 74 25.61 2.17 -47.92
CA ARG A 74 24.52 1.56 -48.68
C ARG A 74 23.32 2.49 -48.80
N TYR A 75 22.85 2.60 -50.03
CA TYR A 75 21.57 3.09 -50.47
C TYR A 75 20.41 2.17 -50.01
N GLY A 76 19.22 2.75 -49.90
CA GLY A 76 17.99 2.09 -50.32
C GLY A 76 16.80 2.30 -49.38
N SER A 77 16.03 3.37 -49.60
CA SER A 77 14.61 3.41 -49.21
C SER A 77 13.79 4.00 -50.35
N GLU A 78 12.64 3.37 -50.54
CA GLU A 78 11.58 3.55 -51.52
C GLU A 78 11.07 4.99 -51.63
N GLN A 79 10.51 5.37 -52.79
CA GLN A 79 9.06 5.59 -52.94
C GLN A 79 8.66 6.29 -54.26
N ARG A 80 7.51 5.79 -54.76
CA ARG A 80 6.41 6.50 -55.46
C ARG A 80 6.54 6.89 -56.93
N MET A 81 5.87 6.06 -57.73
CA MET A 81 4.77 6.40 -58.65
C MET A 81 4.43 7.89 -58.85
N SER A 82 4.44 8.33 -60.11
CA SER A 82 3.31 9.07 -60.69
C SER A 82 3.34 8.98 -62.22
N GLN A 83 2.14 8.82 -62.78
CA GLN A 83 1.79 8.63 -64.18
C GLN A 83 1.85 9.94 -64.98
N ALA A 84 2.18 9.87 -66.27
CA ALA A 84 1.58 10.72 -67.30
C ALA A 84 1.81 10.19 -68.73
N TRP A 85 0.71 9.80 -69.36
CA TRP A 85 0.32 9.93 -70.78
C TRP A 85 1.35 9.77 -71.92
N GLN A 86 1.19 8.69 -72.68
CA GLN A 86 1.64 8.52 -74.07
C GLN A 86 0.45 8.59 -75.03
N THR A 87 0.63 9.23 -76.19
CA THR A 87 -0.01 8.90 -77.48
C THR A 87 0.99 9.26 -78.62
N PRO A 88 0.83 8.83 -79.89
CA PRO A 88 1.66 7.76 -80.45
C PRO A 88 2.45 8.20 -81.69
N VAL A 89 3.67 7.66 -81.88
CA VAL A 89 4.40 7.77 -83.16
C VAL A 89 4.39 6.40 -83.83
N VAL A 90 3.85 6.38 -85.06
CA VAL A 90 3.79 5.23 -85.96
C VAL A 90 5.21 4.90 -86.44
N PRO A 91 5.65 3.62 -86.42
CA PRO A 91 6.99 3.22 -86.83
C PRO A 91 7.09 3.00 -88.35
N ASP A 92 8.22 3.41 -88.93
CA ASP A 92 8.62 3.05 -90.29
C ASP A 92 8.98 1.55 -90.41
N PRO A 93 8.75 0.94 -91.59
CA PRO A 93 8.95 -0.49 -91.80
C PRO A 93 10.44 -0.89 -91.83
N PRO A 94 10.80 -2.09 -91.32
CA PRO A 94 12.17 -2.56 -91.29
C PRO A 94 12.67 -3.05 -92.66
N PRO A 95 13.98 -2.91 -92.95
CA PRO A 95 14.61 -3.47 -94.15
C PRO A 95 14.70 -5.02 -94.09
N PRO A 96 14.75 -5.68 -95.26
CA PRO A 96 14.66 -7.13 -95.38
C PRO A 96 15.89 -7.89 -94.81
N PRO A 97 15.69 -9.13 -94.36
CA PRO A 97 16.70 -9.91 -93.64
C PRO A 97 17.79 -10.47 -94.55
N MET A 98 19.04 -10.43 -94.08
CA MET A 98 20.14 -11.18 -94.69
C MET A 98 20.18 -12.64 -94.17
N PRO A 99 20.68 -13.60 -94.96
CA PRO A 99 20.65 -15.02 -94.63
C PRO A 99 21.86 -15.48 -93.77
N VAL A 100 21.54 -16.11 -92.64
CA VAL A 100 22.20 -17.25 -91.91
C VAL A 100 23.67 -17.11 -91.45
N PRO A 101 24.04 -17.64 -90.26
CA PRO A 101 24.40 -19.07 -90.14
C PRO A 101 23.76 -19.80 -88.95
N PRO A 102 23.64 -21.14 -88.98
CA PRO A 102 22.95 -21.92 -87.96
C PRO A 102 23.73 -21.90 -86.63
N ALA A 103 23.12 -21.36 -85.58
CA ALA A 103 23.60 -21.50 -84.22
C ALA A 103 23.43 -22.96 -83.77
N ARG A 104 24.55 -23.60 -83.44
CA ARG A 104 24.61 -24.96 -82.90
C ARG A 104 23.77 -25.04 -81.61
N PRO A 105 22.93 -26.07 -81.44
CA PRO A 105 22.21 -26.27 -80.18
C PRO A 105 23.21 -26.69 -79.09
N SER A 106 23.47 -25.82 -78.11
CA SER A 106 24.19 -26.19 -76.90
C SER A 106 23.30 -27.10 -76.06
N ARG A 107 23.63 -28.38 -76.03
CA ARG A 107 23.06 -29.41 -75.14
C ARG A 107 23.53 -29.22 -73.68
N ALA A 108 23.45 -28.00 -73.15
CA ALA A 108 23.82 -27.67 -71.77
C ALA A 108 22.61 -27.35 -70.88
N GLY A 109 21.39 -27.44 -71.41
CA GLY A 109 20.15 -27.16 -70.68
C GLY A 109 19.53 -28.34 -69.93
N LEU A 110 20.01 -29.58 -70.10
CA LEU A 110 19.35 -30.79 -69.57
C LEU A 110 19.98 -31.40 -68.31
N LEU A 111 21.15 -30.92 -67.87
CA LEU A 111 21.83 -31.39 -66.65
C LEU A 111 21.81 -30.39 -65.49
N ILE A 112 21.36 -29.15 -65.72
CA ILE A 112 21.29 -28.13 -64.66
C ILE A 112 20.17 -28.46 -63.66
N VAL A 113 19.02 -28.95 -64.15
CA VAL A 113 17.89 -29.32 -63.28
C VAL A 113 18.24 -30.46 -62.30
N PRO A 114 18.80 -31.62 -62.72
CA PRO A 114 19.13 -32.69 -61.78
C PRO A 114 20.32 -32.36 -60.85
N VAL A 115 21.31 -31.56 -61.32
CA VAL A 115 22.44 -31.14 -60.45
C VAL A 115 21.99 -30.12 -59.41
N VAL A 116 21.13 -29.16 -59.77
CA VAL A 116 20.52 -28.24 -58.81
C VAL A 116 19.61 -29.00 -57.85
N LEU A 117 18.85 -30.00 -58.32
CA LEU A 117 18.02 -30.86 -57.46
C LEU A 117 18.86 -31.68 -56.47
N LEU A 118 19.99 -32.25 -56.90
CA LEU A 118 20.93 -32.98 -56.03
C LEU A 118 21.65 -32.07 -55.04
N LEU A 119 22.02 -30.84 -55.45
CA LEU A 119 22.62 -29.85 -54.55
C LEU A 119 21.61 -29.36 -53.51
N VAL A 120 20.36 -29.15 -53.90
CA VAL A 120 19.26 -28.82 -52.99
C VAL A 120 18.98 -29.99 -52.04
N LEU A 121 18.93 -31.24 -52.51
CA LEU A 121 18.74 -32.42 -51.66
C LEU A 121 19.93 -32.69 -50.71
N ALA A 122 21.18 -32.48 -51.16
CA ALA A 122 22.36 -32.67 -50.32
C ALA A 122 22.51 -31.58 -49.25
N THR A 123 22.18 -30.33 -49.58
CA THR A 123 22.15 -29.23 -48.60
C THR A 123 21.01 -29.38 -47.59
N LEU A 124 19.84 -29.86 -48.04
CA LEU A 124 18.71 -30.17 -47.17
C LEU A 124 18.99 -31.37 -46.25
N GLY A 125 19.60 -32.44 -46.77
CA GLY A 125 19.95 -33.63 -45.99
C GLY A 125 21.02 -33.37 -44.92
N GLY A 126 22.03 -32.57 -45.24
CA GLY A 126 23.04 -32.13 -44.27
C GLY A 126 22.45 -31.25 -43.16
N GLY A 127 21.55 -30.32 -43.53
CA GLY A 127 20.82 -29.49 -42.57
C GLY A 127 19.95 -30.31 -41.62
N TYR A 128 19.24 -31.33 -42.14
CA TYR A 128 18.42 -32.22 -41.31
C TYR A 128 19.26 -33.05 -40.33
N ALA A 129 20.33 -33.70 -40.79
CA ALA A 129 21.18 -34.51 -39.93
C ALA A 129 21.82 -33.67 -38.80
N TYR A 130 22.23 -32.44 -39.13
CA TYR A 130 22.75 -31.51 -38.14
C TYR A 130 21.68 -31.05 -37.13
N ALA A 131 20.48 -30.66 -37.60
CA ALA A 131 19.38 -30.25 -36.72
C ALA A 131 18.88 -31.39 -35.83
N SER A 132 18.78 -32.62 -36.36
CA SER A 132 18.40 -33.81 -35.58
C SER A 132 19.46 -34.17 -34.54
N ASN A 133 20.74 -34.00 -34.86
CA ASN A 133 21.83 -34.20 -33.89
C ASN A 133 21.79 -33.14 -32.79
N ALA A 134 21.59 -31.87 -33.14
CA ALA A 134 21.42 -30.78 -32.17
C ALA A 134 20.22 -31.05 -31.25
N PHE A 135 19.07 -31.43 -31.80
CA PHE A 135 17.89 -31.80 -31.02
C PHE A 135 18.16 -32.97 -30.05
N SER A 136 18.83 -34.03 -30.50
CA SER A 136 19.20 -35.17 -29.64
C SER A 136 20.19 -34.77 -28.54
N GLN A 137 21.13 -33.87 -28.82
CA GLN A 137 22.04 -33.34 -27.80
C GLN A 137 21.29 -32.47 -26.79
N GLY A 138 20.33 -31.66 -27.24
CA GLY A 138 19.43 -30.89 -26.39
C GLY A 138 18.74 -31.78 -25.34
N GLN A 139 18.13 -32.89 -25.78
CA GLN A 139 17.50 -33.86 -24.87
C GLN A 139 18.49 -34.46 -23.86
N SER A 140 19.70 -34.80 -24.30
CA SER A 140 20.71 -35.38 -23.40
C SER A 140 21.17 -34.39 -22.34
N LEU A 141 21.33 -33.12 -22.71
CA LEU A 141 21.73 -32.03 -21.81
C LEU A 141 20.61 -31.66 -20.84
N GLU A 142 19.36 -31.66 -21.30
CA GLU A 142 18.17 -31.46 -20.47
C GLU A 142 18.07 -32.54 -19.39
N ASN A 143 18.24 -33.82 -19.75
CA ASN A 143 18.30 -34.93 -18.79
C ASN A 143 19.46 -34.83 -17.79
N GLN A 144 20.48 -34.03 -18.10
CA GLN A 144 21.62 -33.73 -17.20
C GLN A 144 21.42 -32.43 -16.42
N HIS A 145 20.23 -31.80 -16.50
CA HIS A 145 19.92 -30.49 -15.92
C HIS A 145 20.85 -29.36 -16.43
N GLN A 146 21.50 -29.54 -17.58
CA GLN A 146 22.34 -28.53 -18.22
C GLN A 146 21.50 -27.61 -19.12
N TYR A 147 20.51 -26.95 -18.52
CA TYR A 147 19.45 -26.24 -19.24
C TYR A 147 19.95 -25.17 -20.20
N ALA A 148 20.94 -24.35 -19.81
CA ALA A 148 21.48 -23.31 -20.69
C ALA A 148 22.08 -23.91 -21.98
N SER A 149 22.81 -25.02 -21.86
CA SER A 149 23.38 -25.74 -22.99
C SER A 149 22.29 -26.42 -23.82
N ALA A 150 21.28 -27.02 -23.16
CA ALA A 150 20.14 -27.64 -23.83
C ALA A 150 19.35 -26.63 -24.67
N LEU A 151 19.05 -25.45 -24.12
CA LEU A 151 18.37 -24.35 -24.82
C LEU A 151 19.14 -23.91 -26.06
N ALA A 152 20.46 -23.78 -25.99
CA ALA A 152 21.29 -23.44 -27.15
C ALA A 152 21.19 -24.50 -28.27
N GLN A 153 21.15 -25.78 -27.90
CA GLN A 153 21.00 -26.87 -28.87
C GLN A 153 19.59 -26.89 -29.50
N TYR A 154 18.55 -26.69 -28.69
CA TYR A 154 17.18 -26.62 -29.20
C TYR A 154 16.94 -25.38 -30.09
N GLN A 155 17.50 -24.21 -29.75
CA GLN A 155 17.48 -23.02 -30.61
C GLN A 155 18.21 -23.26 -31.93
N THR A 156 19.31 -24.01 -31.90
CA THR A 156 20.04 -24.40 -33.12
C THR A 156 19.17 -25.31 -34.00
N ALA A 157 18.48 -26.29 -33.41
CA ALA A 157 17.56 -27.16 -34.15
C ALA A 157 16.37 -26.36 -34.73
N ASP A 158 15.79 -25.44 -33.95
CA ASP A 158 14.66 -24.60 -34.36
C ASP A 158 15.03 -23.59 -35.45
N THR A 159 16.18 -22.93 -35.38
CA THR A 159 16.61 -21.99 -36.44
C THR A 159 16.78 -22.68 -37.80
N ILE A 160 17.18 -23.95 -37.81
CA ILE A 160 17.39 -24.73 -39.04
C ILE A 160 16.08 -25.34 -39.54
N ALA A 161 15.27 -25.93 -38.66
CA ALA A 161 14.02 -26.59 -39.02
C ALA A 161 12.84 -25.60 -39.16
N GLY A 162 12.89 -24.47 -38.47
CA GLY A 162 11.82 -23.48 -38.33
C GLY A 162 11.80 -22.37 -39.38
N ASN A 163 12.79 -22.28 -40.28
CA ASN A 163 12.73 -21.35 -41.41
C ASN A 163 11.66 -21.77 -42.44
N ALA A 164 11.20 -20.86 -43.31
CA ALA A 164 10.05 -21.12 -44.20
C ALA A 164 10.22 -22.37 -45.10
N VAL A 165 11.45 -22.64 -45.55
CA VAL A 165 11.76 -23.83 -46.38
C VAL A 165 11.89 -25.07 -45.50
N GLY A 166 12.52 -24.94 -44.35
CA GLY A 166 12.67 -25.97 -43.32
C GLY A 166 11.32 -26.46 -42.82
N ARG A 167 10.37 -25.57 -42.51
CA ARG A 167 9.03 -25.95 -42.04
C ARG A 167 8.25 -26.77 -43.06
N LEU A 168 8.49 -26.58 -44.36
CA LEU A 168 7.82 -27.34 -45.41
C LEU A 168 8.31 -28.80 -45.48
N ILE A 169 9.56 -29.05 -45.05
CA ILE A 169 10.25 -30.34 -45.22
C ILE A 169 10.46 -31.05 -43.87
N LEU A 170 10.59 -30.29 -42.79
CA LEU A 170 11.00 -30.69 -41.43
C LEU A 170 9.99 -30.24 -40.36
N SER A 171 8.70 -30.13 -40.71
CA SER A 171 7.65 -29.63 -39.81
C SER A 171 7.64 -30.35 -38.45
N ASP A 172 7.80 -31.68 -38.43
CA ASP A 172 7.83 -32.49 -37.22
C ASP A 172 9.04 -32.17 -36.32
N LEU A 173 10.24 -31.98 -36.91
CA LEU A 173 11.44 -31.63 -36.15
C LEU A 173 11.35 -30.21 -35.58
N ALA A 174 10.81 -29.26 -36.36
CA ALA A 174 10.57 -27.89 -35.89
C ALA A 174 9.61 -27.88 -34.70
N GLN A 175 8.47 -28.57 -34.82
CA GLN A 175 7.48 -28.66 -33.75
C GLN A 175 8.04 -29.34 -32.49
N ARG A 176 8.82 -30.42 -32.64
CA ARG A 176 9.48 -31.08 -31.51
C ARG A 176 10.54 -30.19 -30.86
N SER A 177 11.28 -29.40 -31.64
CA SER A 177 12.29 -28.48 -31.12
C SER A 177 11.65 -27.33 -30.33
N GLU A 178 10.56 -26.75 -30.83
CA GLU A 178 9.79 -25.74 -30.12
C GLU A 178 9.18 -26.30 -28.82
N LEU A 179 8.67 -27.54 -28.86
CA LEU A 179 8.18 -28.24 -27.67
C LEU A 179 9.30 -28.46 -26.64
N GLY A 180 10.49 -28.85 -27.11
CA GLY A 180 11.69 -28.98 -26.30
C GLY A 180 12.07 -27.66 -25.63
N LEU A 181 12.09 -26.55 -26.37
CA LEU A 181 12.34 -25.21 -25.82
C LEU A 181 11.35 -24.87 -24.70
N ALA A 182 10.05 -25.02 -24.94
CA ALA A 182 9.01 -24.73 -23.96
C ALA A 182 9.18 -25.56 -22.68
N ARG A 183 9.42 -26.88 -22.83
CA ARG A 183 9.67 -27.78 -21.72
C ARG A 183 10.93 -27.39 -20.94
N THR A 184 12.05 -27.21 -21.62
CA THR A 184 13.34 -26.90 -20.98
C THR A 184 13.29 -25.57 -20.24
N HIS A 185 12.64 -24.55 -20.81
CA HIS A 185 12.41 -23.29 -20.11
C HIS A 185 11.56 -23.47 -18.85
N PHE A 186 10.48 -24.25 -18.93
CA PHE A 186 9.66 -24.56 -17.78
C PHE A 186 10.42 -25.31 -16.67
N GLU A 187 11.13 -26.39 -17.03
CA GLU A 187 11.92 -27.19 -16.08
C GLU A 187 13.05 -26.37 -15.45
N PHE A 188 13.72 -25.52 -16.24
CA PHE A 188 14.74 -24.62 -15.71
C PHE A 188 14.15 -23.59 -14.73
N GLY A 189 12.98 -23.01 -15.04
CA GLY A 189 12.26 -22.12 -14.14
C GLY A 189 11.87 -22.80 -12.83
N GLN A 190 11.44 -24.06 -12.87
CA GLN A 190 11.16 -24.84 -11.66
C GLN A 190 12.39 -25.04 -10.79
N ASP A 191 13.52 -25.47 -11.36
CA ASP A 191 14.75 -25.70 -10.60
C ASP A 191 15.28 -24.40 -9.99
N LEU A 192 15.26 -23.30 -10.74
CA LEU A 192 15.64 -21.99 -10.22
C LEU A 192 14.73 -21.54 -9.06
N SER A 193 13.42 -21.80 -9.16
CA SER A 193 12.46 -21.48 -8.10
C SER A 193 12.73 -22.30 -6.84
N GLN A 194 13.02 -23.59 -6.98
CA GLN A 194 13.40 -24.45 -5.85
C GLN A 194 14.69 -24.00 -5.17
N LEU A 195 15.62 -23.42 -5.94
CA LEU A 195 16.85 -22.80 -5.43
C LEU A 195 16.63 -21.39 -4.84
N GLY A 196 15.41 -20.88 -4.83
CA GLY A 196 15.08 -19.52 -4.37
C GLY A 196 15.58 -18.40 -5.30
N LYS A 197 16.01 -18.73 -6.52
CA LYS A 197 16.49 -17.76 -7.52
C LYS A 197 15.32 -17.22 -8.36
N PHE A 198 14.34 -16.63 -7.69
CA PHE A 198 13.07 -16.22 -8.30
C PHE A 198 13.25 -15.23 -9.47
N ASP A 199 14.15 -14.24 -9.33
CA ASP A 199 14.46 -13.28 -10.40
C ASP A 199 14.97 -13.94 -11.69
N GLN A 200 15.65 -15.09 -11.57
CA GLN A 200 16.14 -15.86 -12.72
C GLN A 200 15.10 -16.84 -13.24
N ALA A 201 14.20 -17.31 -12.39
CA ALA A 201 13.14 -18.25 -12.73
C ALA A 201 12.03 -17.61 -13.57
N GLU A 202 11.61 -16.38 -13.21
CA GLU A 202 10.56 -15.62 -13.89
C GLU A 202 10.74 -15.58 -15.42
N PRO A 203 11.89 -15.11 -15.98
CA PRO A 203 12.06 -15.06 -17.43
C PRO A 203 12.06 -16.44 -18.10
N GLN A 204 12.39 -17.51 -17.37
CA GLN A 204 12.29 -18.87 -17.93
C GLN A 204 10.83 -19.31 -18.06
N PHE A 205 10.01 -19.05 -17.04
CA PHE A 205 8.59 -19.33 -17.17
C PHE A 205 7.92 -18.44 -18.21
N ASP A 206 8.24 -17.15 -18.28
CA ASP A 206 7.69 -16.25 -19.31
C ASP A 206 7.99 -16.77 -20.72
N ALA A 207 9.23 -17.24 -20.96
CA ALA A 207 9.58 -17.86 -22.24
C ALA A 207 8.69 -19.09 -22.54
N ALA A 208 8.42 -19.95 -21.55
CA ALA A 208 7.52 -21.08 -21.71
C ALA A 208 6.05 -20.67 -21.93
N VAL A 209 5.58 -19.58 -21.30
CA VAL A 209 4.25 -18.98 -21.53
C VAL A 209 4.09 -18.46 -22.96
N THR A 210 5.16 -17.96 -23.58
CA THR A 210 5.11 -17.50 -24.98
C THR A 210 5.10 -18.62 -26.03
N SER A 211 5.21 -19.89 -25.61
CA SER A 211 5.18 -21.03 -26.54
C SER A 211 3.84 -21.15 -27.29
N SER A 212 3.83 -21.75 -28.48
CA SER A 212 2.59 -22.00 -29.23
C SER A 212 1.74 -23.15 -28.66
N PHE A 213 2.24 -23.86 -27.64
CA PHE A 213 1.61 -25.04 -27.08
C PHE A 213 0.78 -24.69 -25.84
N ALA A 214 -0.54 -24.71 -25.97
CA ALA A 214 -1.48 -24.38 -24.89
C ALA A 214 -1.21 -25.13 -23.57
N ASP A 215 -0.83 -26.41 -23.63
CA ASP A 215 -0.49 -27.20 -22.44
C ASP A 215 0.71 -26.64 -21.68
N TRP A 216 1.73 -26.17 -22.39
CA TRP A 216 2.91 -25.56 -21.78
C TRP A 216 2.65 -24.15 -21.29
N GLN A 217 1.82 -23.37 -22.00
CA GLN A 217 1.34 -22.09 -21.51
C GLN A 217 0.62 -22.25 -20.16
N ALA A 218 -0.30 -23.21 -20.07
CA ALA A 218 -1.04 -23.50 -18.85
C ALA A 218 -0.12 -23.97 -17.72
N LYS A 219 0.82 -24.89 -18.00
CA LYS A 219 1.82 -25.36 -17.02
C LYS A 219 2.70 -24.20 -16.53
N ALA A 220 3.21 -23.37 -17.43
CA ALA A 220 4.10 -22.27 -17.10
C ALA A 220 3.39 -21.16 -16.30
N ASN A 221 2.14 -20.84 -16.62
CA ASN A 221 1.31 -19.93 -15.81
C ASN A 221 1.10 -20.49 -14.38
N ALA A 222 0.74 -21.78 -14.25
CA ALA A 222 0.64 -22.42 -12.94
C ALA A 222 1.99 -22.41 -12.18
N GLY A 223 3.09 -22.58 -12.91
CA GLY A 223 4.46 -22.46 -12.39
C GLY A 223 4.78 -21.06 -11.87
N LEU A 224 4.46 -20.00 -12.62
CA LEU A 224 4.62 -18.60 -12.20
C LEU A 224 3.80 -18.29 -10.96
N ALA A 225 2.54 -18.72 -10.94
CA ALA A 225 1.68 -18.53 -9.78
C ALA A 225 2.26 -19.19 -8.52
N ALA A 226 2.74 -20.43 -8.63
CA ALA A 226 3.40 -21.13 -7.53
C ALA A 226 4.74 -20.48 -7.12
N MET A 227 5.51 -20.00 -8.09
CA MET A 227 6.78 -19.29 -7.87
C MET A 227 6.54 -17.98 -7.10
N PHE A 228 5.60 -17.13 -7.52
CA PHE A 228 5.31 -15.87 -6.83
C PHE A 228 4.82 -16.08 -5.41
N LEU A 229 4.03 -17.13 -5.17
CA LEU A 229 3.64 -17.53 -3.83
C LEU A 229 4.88 -17.90 -2.98
N ALA A 230 5.77 -18.74 -3.50
CA ALA A 230 7.00 -19.14 -2.80
C ALA A 230 7.97 -17.96 -2.58
N TRP A 231 8.04 -17.03 -3.53
CA TRP A 231 8.85 -15.82 -3.41
C TRP A 231 8.30 -14.91 -2.32
N GLY A 232 6.98 -14.68 -2.30
CA GLY A 232 6.30 -13.96 -1.22
C GLY A 232 6.58 -14.58 0.15
N ASP A 233 6.48 -15.91 0.27
CA ASP A 233 6.78 -16.64 1.51
C ASP A 233 8.22 -16.41 1.97
N SER A 234 9.19 -16.49 1.05
CA SER A 234 10.60 -16.23 1.34
C SER A 234 10.85 -14.79 1.82
N LEU A 235 10.23 -13.81 1.17
CA LEU A 235 10.35 -12.39 1.53
C LEU A 235 9.69 -12.09 2.88
N ALA A 236 8.53 -12.69 3.17
CA ALA A 236 7.84 -12.54 4.44
C ALA A 236 8.69 -13.10 5.60
N GLN A 237 9.36 -14.24 5.40
CA GLN A 237 10.32 -14.79 6.37
C GLN A 237 11.52 -13.87 6.61
N GLN A 238 11.96 -13.15 5.58
CA GLN A 238 13.01 -12.11 5.67
C GLN A 238 12.49 -10.79 6.23
N LYS A 239 11.21 -10.70 6.61
CA LYS A 239 10.51 -9.49 7.09
C LYS A 239 10.45 -8.36 6.05
N ASN A 240 10.63 -8.68 4.78
CA ASN A 240 10.41 -7.76 3.67
C ASN A 240 8.92 -7.82 3.25
N TYR A 241 8.06 -7.33 4.14
CA TYR A 241 6.61 -7.57 4.09
C TYR A 241 5.92 -6.86 2.92
N ASP A 242 6.32 -5.63 2.60
CA ASP A 242 5.79 -4.85 1.48
C ASP A 242 6.07 -5.55 0.15
N THR A 243 7.32 -5.98 -0.06
CA THR A 243 7.68 -6.72 -1.28
C THR A 243 6.98 -8.09 -1.31
N ALA A 244 6.88 -8.79 -0.17
CA ALA A 244 6.16 -10.06 -0.08
C ALA A 244 4.69 -9.94 -0.52
N ILE A 245 3.97 -8.93 -0.01
CA ILE A 245 2.58 -8.64 -0.39
C ILE A 245 2.47 -8.37 -1.89
N SER A 246 3.42 -7.62 -2.46
CA SER A 246 3.45 -7.38 -3.91
C SER A 246 3.58 -8.68 -4.71
N GLN A 247 4.46 -9.60 -4.29
CA GLN A 247 4.62 -10.88 -4.98
C GLN A 247 3.36 -11.75 -4.86
N TYR A 248 2.74 -11.81 -3.68
CA TYR A 248 1.48 -12.53 -3.52
C TYR A 248 0.38 -12.01 -4.45
N ARG A 249 0.32 -10.69 -4.70
CA ARG A 249 -0.69 -10.10 -5.60
C ARG A 249 -0.53 -10.59 -7.04
N ARG A 250 0.71 -10.80 -7.49
CA ARG A 250 1.01 -11.34 -8.84
C ARG A 250 0.48 -12.75 -9.06
N VAL A 251 0.22 -13.53 -8.00
CA VAL A 251 -0.32 -14.89 -8.14
C VAL A 251 -1.66 -14.88 -8.91
N ALA A 252 -2.49 -13.86 -8.70
CA ALA A 252 -3.80 -13.75 -9.36
C ALA A 252 -3.69 -13.55 -10.88
N ASP A 253 -2.58 -13.01 -11.37
CA ASP A 253 -2.36 -12.75 -12.80
C ASP A 253 -2.10 -14.06 -13.57
N TYR A 254 -1.59 -15.09 -12.89
CA TYR A 254 -1.17 -16.35 -13.50
C TYR A 254 -1.96 -17.58 -13.01
N ASP A 255 -2.89 -17.42 -12.07
CA ASP A 255 -3.80 -18.47 -11.57
C ASP A 255 -5.28 -18.13 -11.87
N PRO A 256 -5.70 -18.08 -13.14
CA PRO A 256 -7.09 -17.79 -13.50
C PRO A 256 -8.07 -18.87 -13.01
N ALA A 257 -7.57 -20.09 -12.77
CA ALA A 257 -8.35 -21.18 -12.19
C ALA A 257 -8.58 -21.01 -10.68
N GLY A 258 -7.83 -20.12 -10.02
CA GLY A 258 -7.96 -19.83 -8.59
C GLY A 258 -7.55 -20.98 -7.68
N LEU A 259 -6.68 -21.89 -8.16
CA LEU A 259 -6.22 -23.06 -7.41
C LEU A 259 -5.40 -22.66 -6.16
N LEU A 260 -4.66 -21.56 -6.24
CA LEU A 260 -3.84 -21.03 -5.17
C LEU A 260 -4.53 -19.90 -4.40
N LYS A 261 -5.69 -19.39 -4.87
CA LYS A 261 -6.39 -18.24 -4.27
C LYS A 261 -6.51 -18.33 -2.75
N ALA A 262 -6.98 -19.47 -2.22
CA ALA A 262 -7.15 -19.65 -0.78
C ALA A 262 -5.81 -19.65 -0.02
N LYS A 263 -4.79 -20.31 -0.58
CA LYS A 263 -3.44 -20.38 0.00
C LYS A 263 -2.76 -19.00 -0.01
N THR A 264 -2.85 -18.28 -1.11
CA THR A 264 -2.32 -16.92 -1.25
C THR A 264 -3.02 -15.95 -0.31
N ALA A 265 -4.36 -16.02 -0.20
CA ALA A 265 -5.11 -15.18 0.74
C ALA A 265 -4.70 -15.44 2.20
N ALA A 266 -4.50 -16.70 2.59
CA ALA A 266 -3.99 -17.04 3.91
C ALA A 266 -2.57 -16.49 4.14
N ALA A 267 -1.66 -16.66 3.19
CA ALA A 267 -0.29 -16.15 3.27
C ALA A 267 -0.24 -14.61 3.36
N MET A 268 -1.07 -13.92 2.56
CA MET A 268 -1.22 -12.47 2.65
C MET A 268 -1.76 -12.04 4.01
N ALA A 269 -2.81 -12.69 4.54
CA ALA A 269 -3.37 -12.36 5.85
C ALA A 269 -2.34 -12.47 6.98
N THR A 270 -1.58 -13.58 7.00
CA THR A 270 -0.47 -13.78 7.94
C THR A 270 0.61 -12.69 7.76
N THR A 271 0.93 -12.31 6.53
CA THR A 271 1.94 -11.29 6.23
C THR A 271 1.49 -9.89 6.64
N TYR A 272 0.23 -9.52 6.40
CA TYR A 272 -0.36 -8.26 6.87
C TYR A 272 -0.32 -8.18 8.40
N ALA A 273 -0.68 -9.26 9.10
CA ALA A 273 -0.63 -9.31 10.55
C ALA A 273 0.81 -9.14 11.08
N ALA A 274 1.77 -9.84 10.49
CA ALA A 274 3.18 -9.72 10.84
C ALA A 274 3.73 -8.31 10.56
N TYR A 275 3.33 -7.71 9.44
CA TYR A 275 3.75 -6.36 9.08
C TYR A 275 3.19 -5.32 10.06
N ALA A 276 1.90 -5.40 10.38
CA ALA A 276 1.26 -4.56 11.40
C ALA A 276 1.96 -4.70 12.76
N ALA A 277 2.26 -5.93 13.19
CA ALA A 277 2.97 -6.19 14.43
C ALA A 277 4.38 -5.57 14.45
N SER A 278 5.07 -5.50 13.30
CA SER A 278 6.39 -4.87 13.21
C SER A 278 6.35 -3.37 13.56
N TYR A 279 5.27 -2.66 13.19
CA TYR A 279 5.00 -1.26 13.55
C TYR A 279 4.56 -1.07 14.99
N ALA A 280 4.29 -2.14 15.75
CA ALA A 280 4.09 -2.03 17.19
C ALA A 280 5.43 -2.17 17.95
N THR A 281 6.46 -2.80 17.36
CA THR A 281 7.78 -2.97 17.99
C THR A 281 8.60 -1.68 18.03
N LYS A 282 8.48 -0.87 16.99
CA LYS A 282 8.82 0.56 16.98
C LYS A 282 7.50 1.23 17.32
N PRO A 283 7.34 2.13 18.31
CA PRO A 283 6.03 2.64 18.75
C PRO A 283 5.30 3.54 17.73
N ASP A 284 5.19 3.08 16.50
CA ASP A 284 4.49 3.68 15.36
C ASP A 284 3.09 3.07 15.24
N TYR A 285 2.32 3.29 16.31
CA TYR A 285 0.96 2.78 16.43
C TYR A 285 0.02 3.24 15.31
N PRO A 286 0.11 4.47 14.75
CA PRO A 286 -0.72 4.86 13.60
C PRO A 286 -0.58 3.90 12.42
N ASN A 287 0.64 3.55 12.04
CA ASN A 287 0.87 2.60 10.94
C ASN A 287 0.41 1.18 11.31
N ALA A 288 0.68 0.72 12.54
CA ALA A 288 0.20 -0.58 13.00
C ALA A 288 -1.33 -0.71 12.89
N ILE A 289 -2.07 0.33 13.32
CA ILE A 289 -3.54 0.40 13.25
C ILE A 289 -4.03 0.32 11.81
N ILE A 290 -3.43 1.09 10.89
CA ILE A 290 -3.81 1.09 9.47
C ILE A 290 -3.67 -0.32 8.87
N TRP A 291 -2.54 -0.99 9.13
CA TRP A 291 -2.31 -2.33 8.60
C TRP A 291 -3.25 -3.38 9.19
N TYR A 292 -3.58 -3.33 10.48
CA TYR A 292 -4.61 -4.20 11.07
C TYR A 292 -6.00 -3.93 10.51
N GLN A 293 -6.36 -2.66 10.25
CA GLN A 293 -7.62 -2.32 9.61
C GLN A 293 -7.69 -2.86 8.18
N ASN A 294 -6.60 -2.75 7.41
CA ASN A 294 -6.52 -3.32 6.07
C ASN A 294 -6.63 -4.85 6.10
N LEU A 295 -6.00 -5.52 7.06
CA LEU A 295 -6.15 -6.96 7.28
C LEU A 295 -7.62 -7.36 7.48
N ILE A 296 -8.34 -6.65 8.37
CA ILE A 296 -9.76 -6.92 8.65
C ILE A 296 -10.62 -6.65 7.42
N LYS A 297 -10.31 -5.60 6.64
CA LYS A 297 -11.04 -5.21 5.45
C LYS A 297 -10.83 -6.18 4.28
N GLU A 298 -9.59 -6.56 4.01
CA GLU A 298 -9.21 -7.37 2.84
C GLU A 298 -9.37 -8.87 3.09
N PHE A 299 -9.22 -9.33 4.34
CA PHE A 299 -9.26 -10.75 4.71
C PHE A 299 -10.17 -11.03 5.92
N PRO A 300 -11.45 -10.59 5.90
CA PRO A 300 -12.33 -10.63 7.08
C PRO A 300 -12.53 -12.04 7.67
N ASP A 301 -12.45 -13.07 6.83
CA ASP A 301 -12.66 -14.45 7.25
C ASP A 301 -11.41 -15.13 7.82
N SER A 302 -10.24 -14.50 7.68
CA SER A 302 -8.97 -15.07 8.16
C SER A 302 -8.93 -15.16 9.69
N PRO A 303 -8.26 -16.19 10.25
CA PRO A 303 -8.01 -16.28 11.70
C PRO A 303 -7.35 -15.01 12.25
N GLU A 304 -6.40 -14.45 11.50
CA GLU A 304 -5.66 -13.25 11.84
C GLU A 304 -6.55 -12.01 11.90
N ALA A 305 -7.47 -11.83 10.95
CA ALA A 305 -8.43 -10.73 10.98
C ALA A 305 -9.39 -10.82 12.17
N LYS A 306 -9.88 -12.04 12.48
CA LYS A 306 -10.73 -12.29 13.65
C LYS A 306 -10.00 -11.98 14.96
N LEU A 307 -8.75 -12.39 15.06
CA LEU A 307 -7.89 -12.05 16.21
C LEU A 307 -7.62 -10.54 16.28
N ALA A 308 -7.35 -9.90 15.15
CA ALA A 308 -7.12 -8.46 15.08
C ALA A 308 -8.34 -7.67 15.55
N LEU A 309 -9.55 -8.05 15.10
CA LEU A 309 -10.79 -7.39 15.49
C LEU A 309 -11.11 -7.56 16.99
N THR A 310 -10.85 -8.74 17.55
CA THR A 310 -11.27 -9.08 18.92
C THR A 310 -10.27 -8.66 19.99
N ASP A 311 -8.97 -8.70 19.66
CA ASP A 311 -7.90 -8.48 20.64
C ASP A 311 -6.82 -7.51 20.13
N THR A 312 -6.20 -7.78 18.98
CA THR A 312 -4.95 -7.07 18.63
C THR A 312 -5.15 -5.59 18.33
N LEU A 313 -6.21 -5.21 17.60
CA LEU A 313 -6.50 -3.82 17.28
C LEU A 313 -6.92 -3.00 18.51
N PRO A 314 -7.87 -3.44 19.38
CA PRO A 314 -8.15 -2.72 20.62
C PRO A 314 -6.95 -2.66 21.56
N HIS A 315 -6.12 -3.70 21.62
CA HIS A 315 -4.84 -3.67 22.35
C HIS A 315 -3.90 -2.59 21.79
N THR A 316 -3.77 -2.51 20.46
CA THR A 316 -2.90 -1.54 19.78
C THR A 316 -3.37 -0.11 20.04
N TYR A 317 -4.68 0.18 19.98
CA TYR A 317 -5.23 1.48 20.38
C TYR A 317 -4.95 1.82 21.84
N TYR A 318 -5.10 0.84 22.75
CA TYR A 318 -4.81 1.06 24.16
C TYR A 318 -3.32 1.36 24.40
N LEU A 319 -2.40 0.61 23.77
CA LEU A 319 -0.96 0.88 23.84
C LEU A 319 -0.59 2.24 23.24
N ALA A 320 -1.22 2.62 22.12
CA ALA A 320 -1.06 3.95 21.54
C ALA A 320 -1.47 5.04 22.54
N GLY A 321 -2.61 4.84 23.23
CA GLY A 321 -3.07 5.73 24.28
C GLY A 321 -2.03 5.90 25.40
N LEU A 322 -1.50 4.80 25.92
CA LEU A 322 -0.44 4.84 26.95
C LEU A 322 0.81 5.57 26.46
N TYR A 323 1.24 5.29 25.23
CA TYR A 323 2.39 5.94 24.62
C TYR A 323 2.17 7.45 24.50
N TYR A 324 1.01 7.89 24.01
CA TYR A 324 0.68 9.32 23.91
C TYR A 324 0.66 10.04 25.26
N VAL A 325 0.23 9.37 26.34
CA VAL A 325 0.36 9.93 27.70
C VAL A 325 1.83 10.20 28.05
N THR A 326 2.76 9.28 27.74
CA THR A 326 4.20 9.49 27.99
C THR A 326 4.77 10.67 27.20
N GLN A 327 4.21 10.95 26.02
CA GLN A 327 4.57 12.09 25.18
C GLN A 327 3.82 13.38 25.53
N LYS A 328 2.96 13.36 26.57
CA LYS A 328 2.05 14.47 26.96
C LYS A 328 1.07 14.89 25.87
N LEU A 329 0.77 13.98 24.94
CA LEU A 329 -0.19 14.16 23.84
C LEU A 329 -1.58 13.69 24.29
N TYR A 330 -2.17 14.41 25.26
CA TYR A 330 -3.34 13.94 26.00
C TYR A 330 -4.60 13.81 25.14
N ASP A 331 -4.82 14.69 24.16
CA ASP A 331 -5.95 14.59 23.22
C ASP A 331 -5.87 13.29 22.42
N GLN A 332 -4.71 12.99 21.84
CA GLN A 332 -4.49 11.76 21.08
C GLN A 332 -4.62 10.52 21.97
N ALA A 333 -4.18 10.61 23.22
CA ALA A 333 -4.36 9.53 24.20
C ALA A 333 -5.83 9.26 24.49
N ARG A 334 -6.62 10.32 24.73
CA ARG A 334 -8.07 10.24 24.96
C ARG A 334 -8.80 9.69 23.74
N ASP A 335 -8.45 10.14 22.54
CA ASP A 335 -9.03 9.64 21.30
C ASP A 335 -8.75 8.15 21.09
N ALA A 336 -7.51 7.72 21.31
CA ALA A 336 -7.12 6.32 21.13
C ALA A 336 -7.83 5.42 22.15
N MET A 337 -7.81 5.77 23.44
CA MET A 337 -8.49 4.99 24.48
C MET A 337 -10.02 5.06 24.34
N GLY A 338 -10.55 6.22 23.96
CA GLY A 338 -11.98 6.41 23.71
C GLY A 338 -12.47 5.54 22.55
N LYS A 339 -11.69 5.43 21.47
CA LYS A 339 -11.95 4.46 20.39
C LYS A 339 -11.93 3.02 20.89
N THR A 340 -10.97 2.64 21.73
CA THR A 340 -10.95 1.29 22.33
C THR A 340 -12.26 1.00 23.08
N VAL A 341 -12.74 1.94 23.90
CA VAL A 341 -13.98 1.78 24.69
C VAL A 341 -15.21 1.74 23.79
N LYS A 342 -15.30 2.67 22.82
CA LYS A 342 -16.48 2.87 21.98
C LYS A 342 -16.65 1.78 20.93
N ASP A 343 -15.57 1.45 20.22
CA ASP A 343 -15.63 0.60 19.03
C ASP A 343 -15.42 -0.88 19.38
N TYR A 344 -14.79 -1.17 20.54
CA TYR A 344 -14.48 -2.53 20.99
C TYR A 344 -14.97 -2.84 22.41
N PRO A 345 -16.24 -2.56 22.77
CA PRO A 345 -16.73 -2.61 24.15
C PRO A 345 -16.65 -4.00 24.80
N LYS A 346 -16.55 -5.07 24.00
CA LYS A 346 -16.41 -6.46 24.49
C LYS A 346 -14.96 -6.89 24.73
N SER A 347 -13.99 -6.09 24.31
CA SER A 347 -12.57 -6.40 24.48
C SER A 347 -12.15 -6.18 25.93
N THR A 348 -11.21 -7.00 26.44
CA THR A 348 -10.62 -6.77 27.77
C THR A 348 -9.87 -5.43 27.85
N TRP A 349 -9.40 -4.93 26.70
CA TRP A 349 -8.71 -3.65 26.58
C TRP A 349 -9.66 -2.46 26.72
N ALA A 350 -10.95 -2.61 26.39
CA ALA A 350 -11.94 -1.57 26.63
C ALA A 350 -12.14 -1.30 28.12
N ALA A 351 -12.20 -2.34 28.95
CA ALA A 351 -12.27 -2.17 30.40
C ALA A 351 -11.02 -1.45 30.96
N LYS A 352 -9.82 -1.81 30.47
CA LYS A 352 -8.57 -1.14 30.85
C LYS A 352 -8.52 0.32 30.40
N ALA A 353 -8.93 0.60 29.16
CA ALA A 353 -9.01 1.94 28.61
C ALA A 353 -10.02 2.81 29.38
N ALA A 354 -11.20 2.26 29.71
CA ALA A 354 -12.21 2.96 30.51
C ALA A 354 -11.69 3.26 31.93
N ALA A 355 -11.00 2.32 32.58
CA ALA A 355 -10.39 2.54 33.88
C ALA A 355 -9.31 3.62 33.83
N ALA A 356 -8.46 3.63 32.80
CA ALA A 356 -7.47 4.68 32.58
C ALA A 356 -8.12 6.06 32.40
N LEU A 357 -9.17 6.14 31.57
CA LEU A 357 -9.92 7.38 31.35
C LEU A 357 -10.69 7.88 32.59
N ALA A 358 -11.04 6.99 33.51
CA ALA A 358 -11.70 7.34 34.77
C ALA A 358 -10.72 7.62 35.92
N THR A 359 -9.41 7.42 35.71
CA THR A 359 -8.41 7.54 36.77
C THR A 359 -8.35 8.99 37.27
N PRO A 360 -8.41 9.22 38.59
CA PRO A 360 -8.25 10.55 39.17
C PRO A 360 -6.94 11.22 38.76
N GLN A 361 -7.02 12.50 38.40
CA GLN A 361 -5.89 13.31 37.95
C GLN A 361 -5.39 14.22 39.08
N PRO A 362 -4.09 14.48 39.13
CA PRO A 362 -3.55 15.51 40.00
C PRO A 362 -4.03 16.88 39.52
N LEU A 363 -4.55 17.68 40.45
CA LEU A 363 -4.83 19.09 40.30
C LEU A 363 -3.86 19.86 41.19
N THR A 364 -3.12 20.78 40.59
CA THR A 364 -2.35 21.79 41.32
C THR A 364 -2.95 23.17 41.08
N GLY A 365 -2.64 24.12 41.96
CA GLY A 365 -3.08 25.48 41.73
C GLY A 365 -2.53 26.45 42.75
N GLU A 366 -2.86 27.71 42.54
CA GLU A 366 -2.48 28.81 43.43
C GLU A 366 -3.73 29.64 43.76
N LEU A 367 -3.87 30.01 45.04
CA LEU A 367 -4.87 30.96 45.49
C LEU A 367 -4.23 32.33 45.68
N MET A 368 -4.72 33.32 44.96
CA MET A 368 -4.22 34.69 44.96
C MET A 368 -5.31 35.71 45.28
N ASP A 369 -4.93 36.85 45.83
CA ASP A 369 -5.82 38.01 45.95
C ASP A 369 -5.98 38.76 44.61
N GLY A 370 -6.84 39.78 44.57
CA GLY A 370 -7.05 40.60 43.37
C GLY A 370 -5.82 41.38 42.89
N ASN A 371 -4.75 41.42 43.69
CA ASN A 371 -3.46 42.03 43.36
C ASN A 371 -2.39 40.97 43.02
N SER A 372 -2.77 39.70 42.81
CA SER A 372 -1.88 38.57 42.55
C SER A 372 -0.92 38.23 43.70
N ASN A 373 -1.25 38.60 44.94
CA ASN A 373 -0.49 38.13 46.10
C ASN A 373 -1.00 36.74 46.54
N PRO A 374 -0.10 35.79 46.85
CA PRO A 374 -0.52 34.47 47.31
C PRO A 374 -1.22 34.54 48.67
N ILE A 375 -2.27 33.73 48.85
CA ILE A 375 -3.03 33.64 50.10
C ILE A 375 -2.67 32.34 50.83
N PRO A 376 -1.85 32.40 51.90
CA PRO A 376 -1.37 31.21 52.57
C PRO A 376 -2.37 30.62 53.57
N ASN A 377 -2.20 29.34 53.90
CA ASN A 377 -2.92 28.62 54.96
C ASN A 377 -4.44 28.71 54.86
N ARG A 378 -4.96 28.74 53.64
CA ARG A 378 -6.37 28.97 53.35
C ARG A 378 -7.06 27.65 53.01
N PRO A 379 -8.12 27.25 53.72
CA PRO A 379 -8.92 26.10 53.32
C PRO A 379 -9.63 26.35 51.99
N LEU A 380 -9.58 25.35 51.09
CA LEU A 380 -10.29 25.28 49.81
C LEU A 380 -11.27 24.10 49.79
N ARG A 381 -12.35 24.30 49.06
CA ARG A 381 -13.31 23.26 48.67
C ARG A 381 -13.49 23.26 47.17
N ILE A 382 -13.59 22.07 46.62
CA ILE A 382 -13.83 21.81 45.21
C ILE A 382 -15.06 20.92 45.10
N SER A 383 -16.15 21.49 44.60
CA SER A 383 -17.47 20.87 44.59
C SER A 383 -17.78 20.31 43.19
N THR A 384 -18.17 19.04 43.09
CA THR A 384 -18.54 18.39 41.81
C THR A 384 -19.93 18.76 41.32
N HIS A 385 -20.78 19.24 42.22
CA HIS A 385 -22.14 19.67 41.91
C HIS A 385 -22.34 21.06 42.48
N TRP A 386 -22.79 21.97 41.64
CA TRP A 386 -23.18 23.30 42.07
C TRP A 386 -24.16 23.91 41.06
N ARG A 387 -24.92 24.90 41.51
CA ARG A 387 -25.80 25.71 40.67
C ARG A 387 -25.92 27.12 41.23
N ILE A 388 -26.33 28.05 40.39
CA ILE A 388 -26.70 29.40 40.83
C ILE A 388 -28.14 29.39 41.30
N VAL A 389 -28.38 29.92 42.50
CA VAL A 389 -29.73 29.97 43.12
C VAL A 389 -30.27 31.40 43.25
N ALA A 390 -29.39 32.40 43.28
CA ALA A 390 -29.73 33.81 43.25
C ALA A 390 -28.51 34.63 42.76
N PRO A 391 -28.65 35.92 42.43
CA PRO A 391 -27.51 36.78 42.10
C PRO A 391 -26.38 36.65 43.14
N ASN A 392 -25.16 36.37 42.68
CA ASN A 392 -23.96 36.16 43.50
C ASN A 392 -24.08 35.05 44.55
N THR A 393 -25.02 34.12 44.39
CA THR A 393 -25.31 33.06 45.35
C THR A 393 -25.34 31.70 44.65
N TYR A 394 -24.55 30.76 45.16
CA TYR A 394 -24.49 29.39 44.67
C TYR A 394 -24.98 28.41 45.73
N ASP A 395 -25.39 27.23 45.27
CA ASP A 395 -25.72 26.05 46.08
C ASP A 395 -24.85 24.91 45.55
N ASP A 396 -23.98 24.37 46.40
CA ASP A 396 -23.09 23.23 46.10
C ASP A 396 -23.46 21.95 46.87
N SER A 397 -24.71 21.88 47.36
CA SER A 397 -25.23 20.69 48.02
C SER A 397 -25.51 19.54 47.04
N GLY A 398 -25.39 18.30 47.52
CA GLY A 398 -25.75 17.10 46.74
C GLY A 398 -24.63 16.50 45.88
N GLY A 399 -23.44 17.09 45.86
CA GLY A 399 -22.24 16.57 45.21
C GLY A 399 -21.17 16.07 46.18
N GLN A 400 -20.12 15.46 45.61
CA GLN A 400 -18.89 15.18 46.33
C GLN A 400 -18.10 16.49 46.50
N ILE A 401 -17.63 16.75 47.71
CA ILE A 401 -16.78 17.89 48.02
C ILE A 401 -15.39 17.37 48.34
N TYR A 402 -14.39 17.89 47.64
CA TYR A 402 -12.98 17.67 47.93
C TYR A 402 -12.43 18.90 48.65
N SER A 403 -11.51 18.69 49.58
CA SER A 403 -10.93 19.79 50.36
C SER A 403 -9.43 19.70 50.44
N THR A 404 -8.78 20.85 50.47
CA THR A 404 -7.34 20.99 50.68
C THR A 404 -7.08 22.33 51.37
N THR A 405 -5.82 22.62 51.70
CA THR A 405 -5.41 23.90 52.29
C THR A 405 -4.20 24.42 51.54
N THR A 406 -4.13 25.72 51.27
CA THR A 406 -2.93 26.29 50.66
C THR A 406 -1.72 26.22 51.59
N ASP A 407 -0.54 26.07 51.01
CA ASP A 407 0.73 26.17 51.71
C ASP A 407 1.11 27.63 52.03
N ALA A 408 2.33 27.86 52.52
CA ALA A 408 2.83 29.19 52.86
C ALA A 408 2.98 30.14 51.64
N HIS A 409 2.94 29.60 50.43
CA HIS A 409 3.04 30.34 49.17
C HIS A 409 1.70 30.38 48.43
N GLY A 410 0.58 30.01 49.06
CA GLY A 410 -0.72 30.01 48.40
C GLY A 410 -0.96 28.83 47.44
N ASN A 411 -0.03 27.86 47.34
CA ASN A 411 -0.20 26.71 46.46
C ASN A 411 -1.06 25.65 47.10
N PHE A 412 -1.85 24.94 46.29
CA PHE A 412 -2.60 23.78 46.71
C PHE A 412 -2.42 22.60 45.74
N SER A 413 -2.65 21.40 46.26
CA SER A 413 -2.62 20.16 45.47
C SER A 413 -3.67 19.19 46.00
N LEU A 414 -4.30 18.46 45.08
CA LEU A 414 -5.23 17.39 45.36
C LEU A 414 -5.36 16.45 44.16
N ILE A 415 -6.08 15.34 44.33
CA ILE A 415 -6.37 14.37 43.27
C ILE A 415 -7.88 14.32 43.07
N LEU A 416 -8.34 14.55 41.85
CA LEU A 416 -9.77 14.64 41.49
C LEU A 416 -10.11 13.69 40.35
N PRO A 417 -11.31 13.06 40.35
CA PRO A 417 -11.76 12.33 39.17
C PRO A 417 -11.90 13.28 37.96
N PRO A 418 -11.69 12.79 36.73
CA PRO A 418 -11.99 13.57 35.54
C PRO A 418 -13.45 14.03 35.52
N GLY A 419 -13.67 15.25 35.08
CA GLY A 419 -14.98 15.89 35.11
C GLY A 419 -14.92 17.34 34.67
N GLN A 420 -16.08 17.91 34.41
CA GLN A 420 -16.23 19.29 33.95
C GLN A 420 -16.98 20.09 35.01
N HIS A 421 -16.78 21.41 35.03
CA HIS A 421 -17.51 22.34 35.87
C HIS A 421 -17.34 22.10 37.37
N TYR A 422 -16.12 21.86 37.83
CA TYR A 422 -15.83 21.92 39.27
C TYR A 422 -15.86 23.37 39.74
N LEU A 423 -16.53 23.65 40.86
CA LEU A 423 -16.49 24.98 41.48
C LEU A 423 -15.45 25.00 42.60
N VAL A 424 -14.54 25.98 42.56
CA VAL A 424 -13.61 26.24 43.65
C VAL A 424 -14.15 27.33 44.57
N THR A 425 -14.14 27.02 45.86
CA THR A 425 -14.49 27.96 46.92
C THR A 425 -13.39 27.96 47.98
N TRP A 426 -13.21 29.08 48.67
CA TRP A 426 -12.28 29.19 49.79
C TRP A 426 -12.98 29.72 51.03
N TRP A 427 -12.43 29.40 52.18
CA TRP A 427 -12.96 29.87 53.46
C TRP A 427 -12.63 31.34 53.69
N ASP A 428 -13.60 32.25 53.73
CA ASP A 428 -13.37 33.65 54.09
C ASP A 428 -13.57 33.86 55.60
N PRO A 429 -12.50 34.13 56.39
CA PRO A 429 -12.63 34.32 57.83
C PRO A 429 -13.41 35.60 58.18
N ALA A 430 -13.47 36.60 57.30
CA ALA A 430 -14.23 37.83 57.55
C ALA A 430 -15.74 37.58 57.47
N ARG A 431 -16.15 36.62 56.62
CA ARG A 431 -17.56 36.25 56.41
C ARG A 431 -17.96 34.98 57.16
N ASN A 432 -17.00 34.28 57.75
CA ASN A 432 -17.19 32.96 58.37
C ASN A 432 -17.94 31.99 57.45
N ASN A 433 -17.63 32.01 56.15
CA ASN A 433 -18.32 31.23 55.13
C ASN A 433 -17.40 30.89 53.94
N TRP A 434 -17.81 29.90 53.15
CA TRP A 434 -17.18 29.57 51.86
C TRP A 434 -17.65 30.55 50.79
N VAL A 435 -16.71 31.05 50.00
CA VAL A 435 -16.99 32.06 48.96
C VAL A 435 -16.29 31.70 47.66
N THR A 436 -16.80 32.26 46.56
CA THR A 436 -16.17 32.26 45.24
C THR A 436 -16.29 33.65 44.62
N THR A 437 -15.54 33.91 43.53
CA THR A 437 -15.59 35.18 42.79
C THR A 437 -16.58 35.05 41.65
N PHE A 438 -17.39 36.09 41.40
CA PHE A 438 -18.35 36.15 40.30
C PHE A 438 -17.96 37.22 39.27
N VAL A 439 -18.19 36.94 37.98
CA VAL A 439 -18.32 37.95 36.93
C VAL A 439 -19.80 38.23 36.72
N GLY A 440 -20.22 39.47 36.96
CA GLY A 440 -21.63 39.84 36.96
C GLY A 440 -22.40 39.08 38.05
N GLU A 441 -23.68 38.78 37.81
CA GLU A 441 -24.56 38.20 38.84
C GLU A 441 -24.60 36.66 38.86
N SER A 442 -24.10 35.98 37.83
CA SER A 442 -24.41 34.56 37.61
C SER A 442 -23.25 33.67 37.13
N ALA A 443 -22.04 34.21 36.96
CA ALA A 443 -20.91 33.42 36.44
C ALA A 443 -19.76 33.34 37.44
N PRO A 444 -19.58 32.24 38.17
CA PRO A 444 -18.41 32.08 39.03
C PRO A 444 -17.16 31.97 38.17
N VAL A 445 -16.12 32.72 38.54
CA VAL A 445 -14.82 32.79 37.83
C VAL A 445 -14.02 31.51 38.03
N ASN A 446 -14.05 30.97 39.25
CA ASN A 446 -13.15 29.90 39.66
C ASN A 446 -13.76 28.52 39.38
N GLN A 447 -13.94 28.23 38.09
CA GLN A 447 -14.36 26.91 37.59
C GLN A 447 -13.16 26.15 37.02
N ILE A 448 -13.11 24.84 37.27
CA ILE A 448 -12.04 23.97 36.79
C ILE A 448 -12.63 22.81 36.00
N ASN A 449 -11.96 22.44 34.90
CA ASN A 449 -12.18 21.20 34.18
C ASN A 449 -10.98 20.29 34.39
N ILE A 450 -11.25 19.03 34.69
CA ILE A 450 -10.23 17.99 34.88
C ILE A 450 -10.37 17.01 33.73
N ASP A 451 -9.52 17.16 32.72
CA ASP A 451 -9.56 16.28 31.57
C ASP A 451 -8.90 14.93 31.88
N PRO A 452 -9.44 13.81 31.37
CA PRO A 452 -8.81 12.50 31.54
C PRO A 452 -7.36 12.47 31.08
N LEU A 453 -6.53 11.70 31.79
CA LEU A 453 -5.12 11.44 31.49
C LEU A 453 -4.19 12.66 31.58
N GLN A 454 -4.71 13.82 31.96
CA GLN A 454 -4.02 15.09 31.94
C GLN A 454 -3.99 15.72 33.35
N PRO A 455 -2.79 16.00 33.90
CA PRO A 455 -2.66 16.85 35.08
C PRO A 455 -3.30 18.22 34.83
N ALA A 456 -4.08 18.70 35.78
CA ALA A 456 -4.74 19.99 35.70
C ALA A 456 -4.00 21.02 36.56
N HIS A 457 -4.06 22.28 36.13
CA HIS A 457 -3.57 23.42 36.88
C HIS A 457 -4.63 24.53 36.91
N ALA A 458 -4.83 25.18 38.06
CA ALA A 458 -5.82 26.22 38.21
C ALA A 458 -5.31 27.40 39.04
N ASN A 459 -5.56 28.61 38.54
CA ASN A 459 -5.36 29.85 39.28
C ASN A 459 -6.70 30.32 39.84
N VAL A 460 -6.77 30.44 41.16
CA VAL A 460 -7.97 30.85 41.89
C VAL A 460 -7.74 32.27 42.37
N VAL A 461 -8.55 33.21 41.92
CA VAL A 461 -8.41 34.63 42.28
C VAL A 461 -9.57 35.04 43.18
N THR A 462 -9.25 35.65 44.32
CA THR A 462 -10.24 36.28 45.19
C THR A 462 -10.56 37.68 44.68
N ALA A 463 -11.84 38.05 44.76
CA ALA A 463 -12.33 39.39 44.38
C ALA A 463 -11.60 40.53 45.10
#